data_AF-A0A923MML5-F1
#
_entry.id   AF-A0A923MML5-F1
#
_cell.length_a   1.000
_cell.length_b   1.000
_cell.length_c   1.000
_cell.angle_alpha   90.00
_cell.angle_beta   90.00
_cell.angle_gamma   90.00
#
_symmetry.space_group_name_H-M   'P 1'
#
loop_
_entity.id
_entity.type
_entity.pdbx_description
1 polymer ?
#
loop_
_entity_poly.entity_id
_entity_poly.type
_entity_poly.pdbx_seq_one_letter_code
_entity_poly.pdbx_strand_id
1 'polypeptide(L)'
;MAYESQGGTWREMITKETFVKALQLIQEQQEINHQFAKALDLVGDGHYVFGVNNKFYDAAMLVLKEAVNDKYDYISWWLYEGEPDYKVWSSDNTEEWNLTEPEALYDFIVNECQE
;
A
#
# COMPACT_ATOMS: atom_id res chain seq x y z
N MET A 1 32.01 28.19 -16.10
CA MET A 1 31.73 27.51 -14.82
C MET A 1 30.69 28.32 -14.10
N ALA A 2 29.43 27.90 -14.19
CA ALA A 2 28.34 28.38 -13.36
C ALA A 2 27.62 27.10 -12.91
N TYR A 3 27.84 26.73 -11.65
CA TYR A 3 27.10 25.65 -11.01
C TYR A 3 25.77 26.27 -10.56
N GLU A 4 24.71 26.01 -11.31
CA GLU A 4 23.37 26.37 -10.91
C GLU A 4 22.58 25.13 -10.48
N SER A 5 21.98 25.29 -9.29
CA SER A 5 20.82 24.56 -8.78
C SER A 5 21.03 23.12 -8.29
N GLN A 6 21.60 22.99 -7.07
CA GLN A 6 21.14 21.97 -6.14
C GLN A 6 19.75 22.38 -5.60
N GLY A 7 18.70 21.99 -6.32
CA GLY A 7 17.32 22.21 -5.94
C GLY A 7 16.56 20.89 -6.08
N GLY A 8 16.42 20.18 -4.97
CA GLY A 8 15.70 18.91 -4.90
C GLY A 8 16.29 18.02 -3.83
N THR A 9 15.80 18.13 -2.59
CA THR A 9 15.94 17.05 -1.62
C THR A 9 15.11 15.87 -2.13
N TRP A 10 15.66 15.09 -3.06
CA TRP A 10 15.12 13.77 -3.36
C TRP A 10 15.31 12.97 -2.09
N ARG A 11 14.23 12.79 -1.30
CA ARG A 11 14.22 11.71 -0.33
C ARG A 11 14.40 10.45 -1.15
N GLU A 12 15.47 9.71 -0.87
CA GLU A 12 15.64 8.37 -1.41
C GLU A 12 14.42 7.57 -0.95
N MET A 13 13.60 7.14 -1.91
CA MET A 13 12.43 6.31 -1.60
C MET A 13 12.90 4.98 -1.01
N ILE A 14 12.06 4.35 -0.19
CA ILE A 14 12.37 3.01 0.31
C ILE A 14 12.56 2.04 -0.85
N THR A 15 13.34 0.98 -0.65
CA THR A 15 13.54 -0.01 -1.70
C THR A 15 12.23 -0.76 -1.99
N LYS A 16 12.05 -1.18 -3.24
CA LYS A 16 10.95 -2.07 -3.66
C LYS A 16 10.83 -3.29 -2.75
N GLU A 17 11.95 -3.92 -2.40
CA GLU A 17 11.97 -5.08 -1.49
C GLU A 17 11.36 -4.74 -0.12
N THR A 18 11.73 -3.59 0.46
CA THR A 18 11.19 -3.14 1.75
C THR A 18 9.69 -2.86 1.64
N PHE A 19 9.26 -2.22 0.56
CA PHE A 19 7.84 -1.94 0.29
C PHE A 19 7.03 -3.24 0.19
N VAL A 20 7.45 -4.18 -0.65
CA VAL A 20 6.80 -5.48 -0.82
C VAL A 20 6.72 -6.21 0.51
N LYS A 21 7.83 -6.24 1.27
CA LYS A 21 7.83 -6.91 2.57
C LYS A 21 6.89 -6.26 3.58
N ALA A 22 6.78 -4.93 3.57
CA ALA A 22 5.83 -4.21 4.44
C ALA A 22 4.37 -4.58 4.10
N LEU A 23 4.00 -4.64 2.83
CA LEU A 23 2.66 -5.05 2.40
C LEU A 23 2.34 -6.49 2.80
N GLN A 24 3.29 -7.41 2.60
CA GLN A 24 3.14 -8.81 3.01
C GLN A 24 2.89 -8.92 4.52
N LEU A 25 3.67 -8.22 5.35
CA LEU A 25 3.49 -8.23 6.81
C LEU A 25 2.13 -7.66 7.24
N ILE A 26 1.63 -6.64 6.53
CA ILE A 26 0.29 -6.09 6.77
C ILE A 26 -0.79 -7.14 6.46
N GLN A 27 -0.72 -7.80 5.31
CA GLN A 27 -1.66 -8.85 4.91
C GLN A 27 -1.59 -10.06 5.86
N GLU A 28 -0.39 -10.50 6.23
CA GLU A 28 -0.18 -11.55 7.23
C GLU A 28 -0.87 -11.20 8.57
N GLN A 29 -0.73 -9.96 9.03
CA GLN A 29 -1.38 -9.49 10.25
C GLN A 29 -2.92 -9.41 10.12
N GLN A 30 -3.44 -9.05 8.94
CA GLN A 30 -4.88 -9.08 8.67
C GLN A 30 -5.43 -10.51 8.71
N GLU A 31 -4.70 -11.48 8.14
CA GLU A 31 -5.08 -12.90 8.20
C GLU A 31 -5.04 -13.44 9.64
N ILE A 32 -4.06 -13.03 10.45
CA ILE A 32 -4.04 -13.36 11.89
C ILE A 32 -5.30 -12.82 12.59
N ASN A 33 -5.70 -11.58 12.29
CA ASN A 33 -6.92 -10.99 12.86
C ASN A 33 -8.18 -11.76 12.43
N HIS A 34 -8.24 -12.19 11.16
CA HIS A 34 -9.35 -12.99 10.62
C HIS A 34 -9.44 -14.37 11.26
N GLN A 35 -8.30 -15.05 11.45
CA GLN A 35 -8.25 -16.34 12.14
C GLN A 35 -8.72 -16.21 13.59
N PHE A 36 -8.35 -15.12 14.27
CA PHE A 36 -8.79 -14.86 15.63
C PHE A 36 -10.29 -14.58 15.71
N ALA A 37 -10.84 -13.80 14.77
CA ALA A 37 -12.29 -13.58 14.65
C ALA A 37 -13.04 -14.91 14.48
N LYS A 38 -12.62 -15.74 13.51
CA LYS A 38 -13.19 -17.07 13.28
C LYS A 38 -13.13 -17.98 14.50
N ALA A 39 -12.05 -17.91 15.29
CA ALA A 39 -11.94 -18.71 16.50
C ALA A 39 -12.97 -18.31 17.58
N LEU A 40 -13.32 -17.02 17.67
CA LEU A 40 -14.36 -16.56 18.58
C LEU A 40 -15.77 -16.93 18.12
N ASP A 41 -16.01 -17.00 16.80
CA ASP A 41 -17.27 -17.46 16.23
C ASP A 41 -17.61 -18.91 16.66
N LEU A 42 -16.59 -19.72 17.00
CA LEU A 42 -16.78 -21.09 17.49
C LEU A 42 -17.32 -21.16 18.93
N VAL A 43 -17.15 -20.09 19.71
CA VAL A 43 -17.51 -20.06 21.15
C VAL A 43 -18.60 -19.04 21.47
N GLY A 44 -19.06 -18.25 20.50
CA GLY A 44 -20.16 -17.31 20.68
C GLY A 44 -20.70 -16.79 19.34
N ASP A 45 -21.97 -16.37 19.34
CA ASP A 45 -22.70 -15.91 18.16
C ASP A 45 -22.53 -14.39 17.93
N GLY A 46 -21.30 -13.91 18.06
CA GLY A 46 -20.96 -12.48 17.92
C GLY A 46 -20.21 -12.21 16.62
N HIS A 47 -20.41 -11.03 16.03
CA HIS A 47 -19.58 -10.56 14.91
C HIS A 47 -18.33 -9.85 15.44
N TYR A 48 -17.24 -10.61 15.59
CA TYR A 48 -15.98 -10.07 16.09
C TYR A 48 -15.09 -9.56 14.95
N VAL A 49 -14.77 -8.28 14.96
CA VAL A 49 -13.82 -7.67 14.01
C VAL A 49 -12.57 -7.26 14.77
N PHE A 50 -11.42 -7.83 14.38
CA PHE A 50 -10.13 -7.54 15.00
C PHE A 50 -9.25 -6.68 14.09
N GLY A 51 -8.37 -5.88 14.71
CA GLY A 51 -7.46 -4.99 14.00
C GLY A 51 -8.05 -3.62 13.61
N VAL A 52 -9.32 -3.36 13.94
CA VAL A 52 -9.92 -2.02 13.82
C VAL A 52 -9.26 -1.03 14.78
N ASN A 53 -9.10 0.22 14.34
CA ASN A 53 -8.44 1.30 15.09
C ASN A 53 -7.01 0.94 15.57
N ASN A 54 -6.30 0.10 14.81
CA ASN A 54 -4.96 -0.33 15.15
C ASN A 54 -3.93 0.79 14.91
N LYS A 55 -3.41 1.37 15.98
CA LYS A 55 -2.44 2.47 15.92
C LYS A 55 -1.10 2.09 15.28
N PHE A 56 -0.70 0.83 15.36
CA PHE A 56 0.50 0.37 14.65
C PHE A 56 0.27 0.31 13.15
N TYR A 57 -0.92 -0.12 12.71
CA TYR A 57 -1.31 -0.07 11.31
C TYR A 57 -1.39 1.37 10.80
N ASP A 58 -2.06 2.27 11.54
CA ASP A 58 -2.15 3.70 11.21
C ASP A 58 -0.75 4.32 11.02
N ALA A 59 0.17 4.04 11.94
CA ALA A 59 1.55 4.55 11.90
C ALA A 59 2.35 3.94 10.74
N ALA A 60 2.22 2.63 10.48
CA ALA A 60 2.89 1.96 9.38
C ALA A 60 2.42 2.52 8.03
N MET A 61 1.11 2.67 7.83
CA MET A 61 0.55 3.24 6.60
C MET A 61 0.96 4.70 6.39
N LEU A 62 0.98 5.51 7.45
CA LEU A 62 1.44 6.90 7.38
C LEU A 62 2.88 6.97 6.84
N VAL A 63 3.79 6.19 7.43
CA VAL A 63 5.20 6.19 7.03
C VAL A 63 5.37 5.56 5.65
N LEU A 64 4.69 4.47 5.35
CA LEU A 64 4.83 3.75 4.08
C LEU A 64 4.36 4.61 2.90
N LYS A 65 3.21 5.28 3.01
CA LYS A 65 2.69 6.20 1.99
C LYS A 65 3.64 7.37 1.76
N GLU A 66 4.12 8.00 2.84
CA GLU A 66 5.10 9.08 2.76
C GLU A 66 6.43 8.62 2.12
N ALA A 67 6.86 7.39 2.40
CA ALA A 67 8.15 6.86 1.95
C ALA A 67 8.24 6.56 0.45
N VAL A 68 7.10 6.33 -0.22
CA VAL A 68 7.02 6.17 -1.68
C VAL A 68 6.26 7.31 -2.37
N ASN A 69 5.91 8.36 -1.62
CA ASN A 69 5.12 9.50 -2.10
C ASN A 69 3.79 9.06 -2.75
N ASP A 70 3.04 8.19 -2.07
CA ASP A 70 1.71 7.73 -2.53
C ASP A 70 0.65 8.83 -2.37
N LYS A 71 0.64 9.78 -3.30
CA LYS A 71 -0.24 10.97 -3.28
C LYS A 71 -1.73 10.64 -3.43
N TYR A 72 -2.04 9.54 -4.10
CA TYR A 72 -3.39 9.20 -4.55
C TYR A 72 -3.98 8.00 -3.81
N ASP A 73 -3.31 7.58 -2.72
CA ASP A 73 -3.76 6.52 -1.82
C ASP A 73 -3.87 5.13 -2.45
N TYR A 74 -3.00 4.83 -3.43
CA TYR A 74 -2.98 3.56 -4.14
C TYR A 74 -2.64 2.39 -3.23
N ILE A 75 -1.86 2.59 -2.17
CA ILE A 75 -1.54 1.50 -1.23
C ILE A 75 -2.80 1.06 -0.47
N SER A 76 -3.62 2.00 0.01
CA SER A 76 -4.85 1.64 0.70
C SER A 76 -5.87 1.04 -0.25
N TRP A 77 -6.03 1.61 -1.45
CA TRP A 77 -6.87 1.00 -2.49
C TRP A 77 -6.43 -0.44 -2.79
N TRP A 78 -5.14 -0.69 -2.98
CA TRP A 78 -4.62 -2.02 -3.29
C TRP A 78 -4.89 -3.05 -2.18
N LEU A 79 -4.77 -2.64 -0.91
CA LEU A 79 -4.99 -3.53 0.23
C LEU A 79 -6.47 -3.91 0.47
N TYR A 80 -7.43 -3.10 0.02
CA TYR A 80 -8.83 -3.25 0.42
C TYR A 80 -9.85 -3.31 -0.73
N GLU A 81 -9.51 -2.73 -1.87
CA GLU A 81 -10.45 -2.48 -2.97
C GLU A 81 -9.94 -2.96 -4.34
N GLY A 82 -8.65 -3.26 -4.47
CA GLY A 82 -8.04 -3.65 -5.74
C GLY A 82 -8.55 -4.99 -6.28
N GLU A 83 -8.99 -5.90 -5.41
CA GLU A 83 -9.52 -7.20 -5.85
C GLU A 83 -10.90 -7.07 -6.51
N PRO A 84 -11.16 -7.78 -7.64
CA PRO A 84 -10.29 -8.73 -8.32
C PRO A 84 -9.41 -8.14 -9.44
N ASP A 85 -9.65 -6.91 -9.87
CA ASP A 85 -9.16 -6.44 -11.16
C ASP A 85 -7.76 -5.81 -11.10
N TYR A 86 -7.38 -5.18 -9.98
CA TYR A 86 -6.09 -4.51 -9.73
C TYR A 86 -5.56 -3.64 -10.89
N LYS A 87 -6.45 -3.17 -11.76
CA LYS A 87 -6.11 -2.45 -13.00
C LYS A 87 -6.38 -0.97 -12.83
N VAL A 88 -5.41 -0.17 -13.25
CA VAL A 88 -5.54 1.28 -13.37
C VAL A 88 -5.30 1.68 -14.82
N TRP A 89 -5.96 2.76 -15.23
CA TRP A 89 -5.90 3.28 -16.58
C TRP A 89 -5.45 4.73 -16.58
N SER A 90 -4.76 5.14 -17.63
CA SER A 90 -4.44 6.55 -17.84
C SER A 90 -5.73 7.34 -18.05
N SER A 91 -5.69 8.63 -17.78
CA SER A 91 -6.88 9.50 -17.93
C SER A 91 -7.47 9.50 -19.35
N ASP A 92 -6.65 9.23 -20.36
CA ASP A 92 -7.05 9.11 -21.77
C ASP A 92 -7.39 7.67 -22.20
N ASN A 93 -7.31 6.70 -21.29
CA ASN A 93 -7.56 5.26 -21.49
C ASN A 93 -6.65 4.61 -22.55
N THR A 94 -5.43 5.11 -22.73
CA THR A 94 -4.45 4.56 -23.67
C THR A 94 -3.48 3.59 -23.03
N GLU A 95 -3.18 3.78 -21.74
CA GLU A 95 -2.27 2.94 -20.96
C GLU A 95 -3.03 2.21 -19.85
N GLU A 96 -2.69 0.94 -19.66
CA GLU A 96 -3.22 0.06 -18.61
C GLU A 96 -2.05 -0.42 -17.76
N TRP A 97 -2.17 -0.30 -16.44
CA TRP A 97 -1.26 -0.92 -15.49
C TRP A 97 -1.97 -2.04 -14.74
N ASN A 98 -1.40 -3.24 -14.80
CA ASN A 98 -1.82 -4.36 -13.97
C ASN A 98 -1.00 -4.36 -12.68
N LEU A 99 -1.66 -4.04 -11.57
CA LEU A 99 -1.04 -3.92 -10.25
C LEU A 99 -1.29 -5.13 -9.37
N THR A 100 -1.65 -6.31 -9.89
CA THR A 100 -1.89 -7.50 -9.06
C THR A 100 -0.70 -7.81 -8.14
N GLU A 101 0.53 -7.64 -8.64
CA GLU A 101 1.74 -7.87 -7.84
C GLU A 101 2.18 -6.58 -7.12
N PRO A 102 2.62 -6.68 -5.84
CA PRO A 102 3.02 -5.51 -5.05
C PRO A 102 4.24 -4.78 -5.65
N GLU A 103 5.11 -5.49 -6.40
CA GLU A 103 6.20 -4.89 -7.17
C GLU A 103 5.69 -3.94 -8.25
N ALA A 104 4.60 -4.31 -8.93
CA ALA A 104 4.00 -3.48 -9.98
C ALA A 104 3.33 -2.25 -9.38
N LEU A 105 2.67 -2.39 -8.23
CA LEU A 105 2.16 -1.25 -7.44
C LEU A 105 3.28 -0.27 -7.08
N TYR A 106 4.41 -0.77 -6.58
CA TYR A 106 5.56 0.07 -6.26
C TYR A 106 6.05 0.83 -7.49
N ASP A 107 6.28 0.14 -8.61
CA ASP A 107 6.77 0.76 -9.84
C ASP A 107 5.80 1.81 -10.36
N PHE A 108 4.49 1.54 -10.30
CA PHE A 108 3.46 2.48 -10.72
C PHE A 108 3.43 3.75 -9.86
N ILE A 109 3.45 3.61 -8.53
CA ILE A 109 3.46 4.77 -7.63
C ILE A 109 4.73 5.60 -7.90
N VAL A 110 5.89 4.95 -7.93
CA VAL A 110 7.20 5.62 -8.00
C VAL A 110 7.49 6.24 -9.36
N ASN A 111 6.97 5.68 -10.46
CA ASN A 111 7.28 6.17 -11.81
C ASN A 111 6.14 7.01 -12.40
N GLU A 112 4.88 6.67 -12.14
CA GLU A 112 3.73 7.25 -12.85
C GLU A 112 2.96 8.28 -12.00
N CYS A 113 3.08 8.22 -10.67
CA CYS A 113 2.27 9.05 -9.75
C CYS A 113 3.02 10.23 -9.12
N GLN A 114 4.22 10.54 -9.61
CA GLN A 114 5.09 11.54 -8.99
C GLN A 114 4.78 12.98 -9.39
N GLU A 115 3.97 13.19 -10.42
CA GLU A 115 3.50 14.50 -10.87
C GLU A 115 2.36 15.06 -10.00
#